data_AF-A0A8J7HAW8-F1
#
_entry.id   AF-A0A8J7HAW8-F1
#
_cell.length_a   1.000
_cell.length_b   1.000
_cell.length_c   1.000
_cell.angle_alpha   90.00
_cell.angle_beta   90.00
_cell.angle_gamma   90.00
#
_symmetry.space_group_name_H-M   'P 1'
#
loop_
_entity.id
_entity.type
_entity.pdbx_description
1 polymer ?
#
loop_
_entity_poly.entity_id
_entity_poly.type
_entity_poly.pdbx_seq_one_letter_code
_entity_poly.pdbx_strand_id
1 'polypeptide(L)'
;LKERATKDNDWIVRGAAVEELANHFKDDPETKSILKERATKDNDWIVRGAAVQGLAKYFKYQPELFEIYHQCAVNDPFECKQDYETNPRRIALEIIIKQFPQHPQTLPLLGDRAKNDPDEQVREFAQKKLKQLKG
;
A
#
# COMPACT_ATOMS: atom_id res chain seq x y z
N LEU A 1 -14.25 -9.32 -13.98
CA LEU A 1 -13.48 -8.58 -12.96
C LEU A 1 -11.97 -8.77 -13.11
N LYS A 2 -11.44 -10.00 -13.04
CA LYS A 2 -10.00 -10.28 -13.17
C LYS A 2 -9.34 -9.65 -14.42
N GLU A 3 -9.98 -9.79 -15.58
CA GLU A 3 -9.51 -9.18 -16.82
C GLU A 3 -9.51 -7.65 -16.75
N ARG A 4 -10.58 -7.04 -16.21
CA ARG A 4 -10.66 -5.59 -16.00
C ARG A 4 -9.58 -5.10 -15.04
N ALA A 5 -9.34 -5.82 -13.95
CA ALA A 5 -8.30 -5.47 -12.98
C ALA A 5 -6.87 -5.56 -13.55
N THR A 6 -6.64 -6.35 -14.60
CA THR A 6 -5.27 -6.64 -15.10
C THR A 6 -4.96 -6.02 -16.46
N LYS A 7 -5.95 -5.86 -17.33
CA LYS A 7 -5.75 -5.50 -18.74
C LYS A 7 -6.50 -4.24 -19.20
N ASP A 8 -7.41 -3.69 -18.38
CA ASP A 8 -8.13 -2.49 -18.80
C ASP A 8 -7.17 -1.30 -18.92
N ASN A 9 -7.36 -0.45 -19.92
CA ASN A 9 -6.52 0.73 -20.11
C ASN A 9 -6.88 1.85 -19.13
N ASP A 10 -8.14 1.92 -18.70
CA ASP A 10 -8.62 2.94 -17.77
C ASP A 10 -8.26 2.56 -16.32
N TRP A 11 -7.47 3.42 -15.66
CA TRP A 11 -7.05 3.20 -14.27
C TRP A 11 -8.22 3.24 -13.29
N ILE A 12 -9.30 3.98 -13.57
CA ILE A 12 -10.51 4.02 -12.75
C ILE A 12 -11.15 2.64 -12.78
N VAL A 13 -11.29 2.06 -13.98
CA VAL A 13 -11.88 0.73 -14.17
C VAL A 13 -11.01 -0.34 -13.53
N ARG A 14 -9.69 -0.27 -13.68
CA ARG A 14 -8.77 -1.20 -13.00
C ARG A 14 -8.89 -1.09 -11.48
N GLY A 15 -8.87 0.13 -10.93
CA GLY A 15 -8.97 0.38 -9.49
C GLY A 15 -10.27 -0.17 -8.91
N ALA A 16 -11.41 0.15 -9.52
CA ALA A 16 -12.71 -0.38 -9.12
C ALA A 16 -12.75 -1.91 -9.19
N ALA A 17 -12.22 -2.51 -10.27
CA ALA A 17 -12.17 -3.97 -10.39
C ALA A 17 -11.28 -4.62 -9.32
N VAL A 18 -10.16 -4.00 -8.93
CA VAL A 18 -9.29 -4.45 -7.83
C VAL A 18 -10.02 -4.41 -6.50
N GLU A 19 -10.75 -3.33 -6.20
CA GLU A 19 -11.54 -3.21 -4.98
C GLU A 19 -12.64 -4.28 -4.91
N GLU A 20 -13.39 -4.46 -5.99
CA GLU A 20 -14.47 -5.46 -6.07
C GLU A 20 -13.95 -6.89 -5.91
N LEU A 21 -12.80 -7.20 -6.53
CA LEU A 21 -12.13 -8.49 -6.32
C LEU A 21 -11.78 -8.70 -4.84
N ALA A 22 -11.20 -7.69 -4.20
CA ALA A 22 -10.81 -7.75 -2.79
C ALA A 22 -12.03 -7.96 -1.86
N ASN A 23 -13.12 -7.23 -2.14
CA ASN A 23 -14.34 -7.24 -1.34
C ASN A 23 -15.09 -8.58 -1.42
N HIS A 24 -15.21 -9.15 -2.62
CA HIS A 24 -16.18 -10.21 -2.90
C HIS A 24 -15.58 -11.57 -3.25
N PHE A 25 -14.28 -11.63 -3.58
CA PHE A 25 -13.64 -12.85 -4.09
C PHE A 25 -12.38 -13.23 -3.31
N LYS A 26 -12.37 -13.00 -2.00
CA LYS A 26 -11.20 -13.28 -1.13
C LYS A 26 -10.83 -14.77 -1.02
N ASP A 27 -11.79 -15.67 -1.20
CA ASP A 27 -11.55 -17.12 -1.14
C ASP A 27 -11.04 -17.69 -2.48
N ASP A 28 -11.04 -16.88 -3.54
CA ASP A 28 -10.43 -17.23 -4.81
C ASP A 28 -8.91 -17.00 -4.73
N PRO A 29 -8.08 -18.04 -4.89
CA PRO A 29 -6.63 -17.93 -4.75
C PRO A 29 -6.01 -16.96 -5.76
N GLU A 30 -6.62 -16.77 -6.93
CA GLU A 30 -6.11 -15.85 -7.95
C GLU A 30 -6.32 -14.38 -7.56
N THR A 31 -7.37 -14.07 -6.78
CA THR A 31 -7.64 -12.70 -6.32
C THR A 31 -6.45 -12.12 -5.59
N LYS A 32 -5.91 -12.87 -4.61
CA LYS A 32 -4.75 -12.41 -3.84
C LYS A 32 -3.55 -12.20 -4.75
N SER A 33 -3.31 -13.09 -5.71
CA SER A 33 -2.21 -12.95 -6.68
C SER A 33 -2.34 -11.68 -7.51
N ILE A 34 -3.53 -11.41 -8.06
CA ILE A 34 -3.81 -10.19 -8.83
C ILE A 34 -3.55 -8.95 -7.98
N LEU A 35 -4.05 -8.91 -6.74
CA LEU A 35 -3.82 -7.78 -5.85
C LEU A 35 -2.33 -7.57 -5.54
N LYS A 36 -1.56 -8.63 -5.27
CA LYS A 36 -0.10 -8.52 -5.05
C LYS A 36 0.61 -7.94 -6.27
N GLU A 37 0.23 -8.40 -7.46
CA GLU A 37 0.79 -7.90 -8.71
C GLU A 37 0.43 -6.43 -8.93
N ARG A 38 -0.84 -6.05 -8.75
CA ARG A 38 -1.29 -4.66 -8.91
C ARG A 38 -0.65 -3.72 -7.90
N ALA A 39 -0.48 -4.14 -6.65
CA ALA A 39 0.19 -3.38 -5.61
C ALA A 39 1.65 -3.02 -5.95
N THR A 40 2.32 -3.83 -6.79
CA THR A 40 3.76 -3.70 -7.07
C THR A 40 4.09 -3.25 -8.49
N LYS A 41 3.20 -3.51 -9.46
CA LYS A 41 3.51 -3.34 -10.90
C LYS A 41 2.52 -2.46 -11.66
N ASP A 42 1.39 -2.05 -11.07
CA ASP A 42 0.49 -1.17 -11.82
C ASP A 42 1.11 0.20 -12.03
N ASN A 43 0.93 0.77 -13.22
CA ASN A 43 1.49 2.08 -13.56
C ASN A 43 0.77 3.20 -12.81
N ASP A 44 -0.49 2.99 -12.43
CA ASP A 44 -1.31 4.02 -11.79
C ASP A 44 -1.30 3.87 -10.26
N TRP A 45 -1.06 4.99 -9.57
CA TRP A 45 -0.92 5.02 -8.11
C TRP A 45 -2.23 4.72 -7.38
N ILE A 46 -3.38 5.03 -7.99
CA ILE A 46 -4.70 4.74 -7.42
C ILE A 46 -4.90 3.23 -7.40
N VAL A 47 -4.55 2.54 -8.49
CA VAL A 47 -4.64 1.09 -8.59
C VAL A 47 -3.70 0.41 -7.60
N ARG A 48 -2.45 0.88 -7.49
CA ARG A 48 -1.49 0.37 -6.49
C ARG A 48 -2.01 0.56 -5.06
N GLY A 49 -2.50 1.76 -4.74
CA GLY A 49 -3.09 2.10 -3.45
C GLY A 49 -4.29 1.22 -3.09
N ALA A 50 -5.24 1.07 -4.01
CA ALA A 50 -6.42 0.21 -3.85
C ALA A 50 -6.02 -1.26 -3.61
N ALA A 51 -5.03 -1.77 -4.35
CA ALA A 51 -4.53 -3.13 -4.17
C ALA A 51 -3.88 -3.33 -2.80
N VAL A 52 -3.03 -2.38 -2.36
CA VAL A 52 -2.39 -2.40 -1.04
C VAL A 52 -3.44 -2.37 0.09
N GLN A 53 -4.43 -1.49 -0.02
CA GLN A 53 -5.53 -1.40 0.94
C GLN A 53 -6.40 -2.66 0.95
N GLY A 54 -6.72 -3.21 -0.23
CA GLY A 54 -7.47 -4.44 -0.40
C GLY A 54 -6.77 -5.63 0.27
N LEU A 55 -5.47 -5.79 0.04
CA LEU A 55 -4.64 -6.80 0.73
C LEU A 55 -4.74 -6.62 2.25
N ALA A 56 -4.53 -5.39 2.73
CA ALA A 56 -4.54 -5.09 4.16
C ALA A 56 -5.92 -5.28 4.79
N LYS A 57 -7.02 -5.06 4.05
CA LYS A 57 -8.38 -5.15 4.59
C LYS A 57 -8.91 -6.58 4.57
N TYR A 58 -8.61 -7.37 3.56
CA TYR A 58 -9.26 -8.67 3.35
C TYR A 58 -8.34 -9.88 3.51
N PHE A 59 -7.03 -9.67 3.50
CA PHE A 59 -6.01 -10.72 3.65
C PHE A 59 -5.11 -10.48 4.87
N LYS A 60 -5.68 -9.94 5.96
CA LYS A 60 -5.00 -9.47 7.17
C LYS A 60 -4.03 -10.47 7.80
N TYR A 61 -3.02 -9.94 8.50
CA TYR A 61 -2.14 -10.66 9.43
C TYR A 61 -1.30 -11.79 8.81
N GLN A 62 -1.09 -11.72 7.49
CA GLN A 62 -0.26 -12.64 6.76
C GLN A 62 1.17 -12.08 6.69
N PRO A 63 2.16 -12.71 7.37
CA PRO A 63 3.52 -12.19 7.45
C PRO A 63 4.15 -11.89 6.09
N GLU A 64 3.83 -12.68 5.07
CA GLU A 64 4.37 -12.49 3.72
C GLU A 64 3.85 -11.23 3.01
N LEU A 65 2.82 -10.57 3.53
CA LEU A 65 2.35 -9.29 3.00
C LEU A 65 3.19 -8.11 3.49
N PHE A 66 3.96 -8.28 4.57
CA PHE A 66 4.86 -7.23 5.07
C PHE A 66 5.77 -6.71 3.96
N GLU A 67 6.39 -7.61 3.18
CA GLU A 67 7.32 -7.23 2.12
C GLU A 67 6.65 -6.36 1.05
N ILE A 68 5.40 -6.64 0.69
CA ILE A 68 4.66 -5.84 -0.31
C ILE A 68 4.43 -4.42 0.22
N TYR A 69 4.00 -4.31 1.48
CA TYR A 69 3.80 -3.00 2.10
C TYR A 69 5.14 -2.27 2.27
N HIS A 70 6.19 -2.97 2.66
CA HIS A 70 7.52 -2.39 2.81
C HIS A 70 8.05 -1.86 1.48
N GLN A 71 7.96 -2.66 0.42
CA GLN A 71 8.34 -2.23 -0.93
C GLN A 71 7.51 -1.03 -1.39
N CYS A 72 6.20 -1.01 -1.15
CA CYS A 72 5.37 0.15 -1.45
C CYS A 72 5.85 1.38 -0.66
N ALA A 73 6.04 1.28 0.65
CA ALA A 73 6.54 2.37 1.47
C ALA A 73 7.92 2.90 1.02
N VAL A 74 8.78 2.03 0.50
CA VAL A 74 10.16 2.40 0.12
C VAL A 74 10.28 2.90 -1.32
N ASN A 75 9.63 2.21 -2.26
CA ASN A 75 9.94 2.29 -3.69
C ASN A 75 8.76 2.75 -4.55
N ASP A 76 7.57 2.99 -3.99
CA ASP A 76 6.44 3.45 -4.82
C ASP A 76 6.81 4.79 -5.50
N PRO A 77 6.70 4.89 -6.84
CA PRO A 77 7.15 6.06 -7.60
C PRO A 77 6.14 7.22 -7.55
N PHE A 78 5.17 7.21 -6.62
CA PHE A 78 4.19 8.28 -6.49
C PHE A 78 4.85 9.65 -6.33
N GLU A 79 4.39 10.58 -7.15
CA GLU A 79 4.69 12.01 -7.12
C GLU A 79 3.36 12.74 -6.98
N CYS A 80 3.22 13.52 -5.90
CA CYS A 80 2.01 14.30 -5.66
C CYS A 80 1.86 15.38 -6.73
N LYS A 81 0.75 15.36 -7.47
CA LYS A 81 0.37 16.39 -8.44
C LYS A 81 -0.72 17.30 -7.92
N GLN A 82 -1.57 16.81 -7.02
CA GLN A 82 -2.60 17.58 -6.34
C GLN A 82 -2.73 17.18 -4.86
N ASP A 83 -3.11 18.14 -4.02
CA ASP A 83 -3.17 17.97 -2.55
C ASP A 83 -4.17 16.91 -2.05
N TYR A 84 -5.14 16.49 -2.89
CA TYR A 84 -6.12 15.47 -2.54
C TYR A 84 -5.65 14.03 -2.86
N GLU A 85 -4.52 13.86 -3.55
CA GLU A 85 -4.02 12.55 -3.94
C GLU A 85 -3.52 11.77 -2.72
N THR A 86 -3.88 10.48 -2.65
CA THR A 86 -3.48 9.65 -1.51
C THR A 86 -2.17 8.95 -1.82
N ASN A 87 -1.11 9.36 -1.14
CA ASN A 87 0.22 8.79 -1.31
C ASN A 87 0.27 7.30 -0.89
N PRO A 88 0.57 6.36 -1.82
CA PRO A 88 0.68 4.93 -1.50
C PRO A 88 1.73 4.60 -0.45
N ARG A 89 2.86 5.34 -0.39
CA ARG A 89 3.90 5.15 0.62
C ARG A 89 3.35 5.41 2.02
N ARG A 90 2.57 6.48 2.19
CA ARG A 90 1.89 6.79 3.47
C ARG A 90 0.89 5.70 3.86
N ILE A 91 0.06 5.25 2.91
CA ILE A 91 -0.89 4.14 3.13
C ILE A 91 -0.16 2.90 3.64
N ALA A 92 0.94 2.53 3.00
CA ALA A 92 1.72 1.37 3.38
C ALA A 92 2.32 1.50 4.78
N LEU A 93 2.84 2.67 5.16
CA LEU A 93 3.31 2.93 6.52
C LEU A 93 2.19 2.78 7.56
N GLU A 94 0.98 3.29 7.29
CA GLU A 94 -0.17 3.12 8.17
C GLU A 94 -0.53 1.65 8.37
N ILE A 95 -0.54 0.87 7.28
CA ILE A 95 -0.80 -0.57 7.32
C ILE A 95 0.27 -1.29 8.14
N ILE A 96 1.54 -1.00 7.92
CA ILE A 96 2.66 -1.62 8.62
C ILE A 96 2.57 -1.34 10.13
N ILE A 97 2.35 -0.09 10.53
CA ILE A 97 2.18 0.27 11.94
C ILE A 97 1.02 -0.51 12.57
N LYS A 98 -0.09 -0.63 11.85
CA LYS A 98 -1.31 -1.25 12.38
C LYS A 98 -1.22 -2.78 12.46
N GLN A 99 -0.65 -3.43 11.44
CA GLN A 99 -0.67 -4.89 11.31
C GLN A 99 0.64 -5.56 11.76
N PHE A 100 1.75 -4.82 11.73
CA PHE A 100 3.08 -5.32 12.05
C PHE A 100 3.83 -4.42 13.05
N PRO A 101 3.21 -3.94 14.14
CA PRO A 101 3.85 -3.01 15.07
C PRO A 101 5.12 -3.57 15.72
N GLN A 102 5.19 -4.89 15.89
CA GLN A 102 6.32 -5.59 16.52
C GLN A 102 7.32 -6.16 15.51
N HIS A 103 7.09 -5.98 14.20
CA HIS A 103 8.05 -6.47 13.20
C HIS A 103 9.35 -5.66 13.31
N PRO A 104 10.53 -6.31 13.30
CA PRO A 104 11.80 -5.65 13.58
C PRO A 104 12.13 -4.49 12.62
N GLN A 105 11.57 -4.51 11.41
CA GLN A 105 11.78 -3.44 10.43
C GLN A 105 10.78 -2.28 10.53
N THR A 106 9.74 -2.34 11.36
CA THR A 106 8.72 -1.27 11.42
C THR A 106 9.30 0.06 11.90
N LEU A 107 10.07 0.07 13.00
CA LEU A 107 10.70 1.29 13.50
C LEU A 107 11.86 1.78 12.60
N PRO A 108 12.77 0.91 12.11
CA PRO A 108 13.77 1.30 11.11
C PRO A 108 13.17 1.94 9.86
N LEU A 109 12.11 1.36 9.29
CA LEU A 109 11.42 1.89 8.12
C LEU A 109 10.84 3.29 8.42
N LEU A 110 10.15 3.46 9.54
CA LEU A 110 9.63 4.79 9.92
C LEU A 110 10.75 5.82 10.11
N GLY A 111 11.87 5.44 10.70
CA GLY A 111 13.03 6.31 10.87
C GLY A 111 13.63 6.74 9.54
N ASP A 112 13.77 5.81 8.60
CA ASP A 112 14.25 6.09 7.26
C ASP A 112 13.29 6.99 6.48
N ARG A 113 12.00 6.64 6.41
CA ARG A 113 10.98 7.46 5.72
C ARG A 113 10.81 8.85 6.33
N ALA A 114 10.91 8.97 7.65
CA ALA A 114 10.88 10.27 8.35
C ALA A 114 12.00 11.23 7.92
N LYS A 115 13.14 10.70 7.49
CA LYS A 115 14.32 11.49 7.09
C LYS A 115 14.43 11.63 5.57
N ASN A 116 14.11 10.57 4.84
CA ASN A 116 14.53 10.39 3.45
C ASN A 116 13.38 10.22 2.46
N ASP A 117 12.10 10.14 2.87
CA ASP A 117 11.01 10.05 1.89
C ASP A 117 10.99 11.32 1.02
N PRO A 118 10.85 11.21 -0.31
CA PRO A 118 10.82 12.39 -1.17
C PRO A 118 9.59 13.29 -0.90
N ASP A 119 8.48 12.72 -0.42
CA ASP A 119 7.26 13.44 -0.12
C ASP A 119 7.26 13.96 1.32
N GLU A 120 7.06 15.27 1.48
CA GLU A 120 7.08 15.94 2.78
C GLU A 120 6.00 15.42 3.74
N GLN A 121 4.79 15.17 3.24
CA GLN A 121 3.69 14.67 4.07
C GLN A 121 3.99 13.27 4.60
N VAL A 122 4.67 12.43 3.80
CA VAL A 122 5.14 11.11 4.26
C VAL A 122 6.21 11.26 5.35
N ARG A 123 7.17 12.18 5.18
CA ARG A 123 8.20 12.45 6.20
C ARG A 123 7.55 12.89 7.52
N GLU A 124 6.66 13.88 7.48
CA GLU A 124 5.97 14.41 8.67
C GLU A 124 5.13 13.33 9.38
N PHE A 125 4.37 12.56 8.59
CA PHE A 125 3.59 11.44 9.11
C PHE A 125 4.49 10.44 9.84
N ALA A 126 5.59 10.01 9.21
CA ALA A 126 6.52 9.05 9.77
C ALA A 126 7.21 9.59 11.04
N GLN A 127 7.62 10.87 11.07
CA GLN A 127 8.19 11.51 12.25
C GLN A 127 7.20 11.51 13.43
N LYS A 128 5.94 11.88 13.17
CA LYS A 128 4.88 11.89 14.19
C LYS A 128 4.66 10.48 14.75
N LYS A 129 4.55 9.47 13.88
CA LYS A 129 4.34 8.08 14.30
C LYS A 129 5.54 7.50 15.04
N LEU A 130 6.76 7.83 14.62
CA LEU A 130 7.97 7.39 15.30
C LEU A 130 8.05 7.94 16.73
N LYS A 131 7.67 9.21 16.95
CA LYS A 131 7.56 9.80 18.29
C LYS A 131 6.51 9.08 19.14
N GLN A 132 5.34 8.80 18.57
CA GLN A 132 4.24 8.10 19.25
C GLN A 132 4.57 6.64 19.64
N LEU A 133 5.42 5.96 18.89
CA LEU A 133 5.78 4.55 19.16
C LEU A 133 7.02 4.38 20.04
N LYS A 134 7.81 5.44 20.23
CA LYS A 134 9.02 5.43 21.07
C LYS A 134 8.82 6.07 22.45
N GLY A 135 7.85 6.97 22.58
CA GLY A 135 7.43 7.55 23.86
C GLY A 135 6.42 6.63 24.54
#